data_AF-A0A5J4DW86-F1
#
_entry.id   AF-A0A5J4DW86-F1
#
_cell.length_a   1.000
_cell.length_b   1.000
_cell.length_c   1.000
_cell.angle_alpha   90.00
_cell.angle_beta   90.00
_cell.angle_gamma   90.00
#
_symmetry.space_group_name_H-M   'P 1'
#
loop_
_entity.id
_entity.type
_entity.pdbx_description
1 polymer ?
#
loop_
_entity_poly.entity_id
_entity_poly.type
_entity_poly.pdbx_seq_one_letter_code
_entity_poly.pdbx_strand_id
1 'polypeptide(L)'
;MRGDKMSVISRTRRDVLKGRIASKNHHIASVLVQAWPDKISSIESDLTKLAGVESHGSSETGKLILTLEAENDAGLVETMDRIQMAEGVVNVSLVYHHSEEMDDAS
;
A
#
# COMPACT_ATOMS: atom_id res chain seq x y z
N MET A 1 12.98 -46.70 7.34
CA MET A 1 12.55 -46.21 6.02
C MET A 1 11.17 -45.59 6.15
N ARG A 2 10.93 -44.46 5.48
CA ARG A 2 9.79 -43.50 5.60
C ARG A 2 10.05 -42.48 6.72
N GLY A 3 10.53 -41.25 6.48
CA GLY A 3 10.48 -40.41 5.29
C GLY A 3 9.69 -39.16 5.66
N ASP A 4 10.38 -38.22 6.30
CA ASP A 4 9.89 -36.88 6.61
C ASP A 4 9.42 -36.21 5.31
N LYS A 5 8.12 -35.90 5.20
CA LYS A 5 7.57 -35.16 4.06
C LYS A 5 7.33 -33.72 4.46
N MET A 6 8.41 -32.96 4.35
CA MET A 6 8.45 -31.54 4.05
C MET A 6 7.40 -31.20 2.97
N SER A 7 6.28 -30.59 3.35
CA SER A 7 5.35 -29.99 2.39
C SER A 7 5.69 -28.50 2.27
N VAL A 8 6.64 -28.23 1.38
CA VAL A 8 6.90 -26.88 0.88
C VAL A 8 5.64 -26.48 0.09
N ILE A 9 4.83 -25.61 0.68
CA ILE A 9 3.65 -25.02 0.05
C ILE A 9 4.14 -24.20 -1.14
N SER A 10 4.04 -24.76 -2.33
CA SER A 10 4.33 -24.07 -3.59
C SER A 10 3.25 -23.00 -3.80
N ARG A 11 3.50 -21.78 -3.32
CA ARG A 11 2.65 -20.61 -3.57
C ARG A 11 2.98 -20.09 -4.97
N THR A 12 2.15 -20.41 -5.96
CA THR A 12 2.43 -20.00 -7.34
C THR A 12 1.85 -18.62 -7.62
N ARG A 13 2.54 -17.84 -8.46
CA ARG A 13 2.05 -16.54 -8.94
C ARG A 13 0.69 -16.62 -9.65
N ARG A 14 0.26 -17.81 -10.09
CA ARG A 14 -1.06 -18.02 -10.71
C ARG A 14 -2.22 -17.87 -9.74
N ASP A 15 -2.01 -18.09 -8.44
CA ASP A 15 -3.08 -17.97 -7.45
C ASP A 15 -3.43 -16.50 -7.17
N VAL A 16 -2.44 -15.61 -7.31
CA VAL A 16 -2.58 -14.15 -7.24
C VAL A 16 -3.29 -13.60 -8.49
N LEU A 17 -2.87 -14.05 -9.69
CA LEU A 17 -3.45 -13.59 -10.96
C LEU A 17 -4.91 -14.04 -11.17
N LYS A 18 -5.40 -15.01 -10.39
CA LYS A 18 -6.78 -15.52 -10.46
C LYS A 18 -7.72 -14.95 -9.40
N GLY A 19 -7.30 -13.97 -8.59
CA GLY A 19 -8.16 -13.33 -7.60
C GLY A 19 -8.75 -14.28 -6.55
N ARG A 20 -8.09 -15.41 -6.27
CA ARG A 20 -8.57 -16.42 -5.29
C ARG A 20 -8.00 -16.22 -3.88
N ILE A 21 -7.43 -15.05 -3.61
CA ILE A 21 -7.03 -14.64 -2.27
C ILE A 21 -8.10 -13.68 -1.76
N ALA A 22 -9.06 -14.25 -1.02
CA ALA A 22 -10.02 -13.65 -0.09
C ALA A 22 -10.55 -12.24 -0.42
N SER A 23 -11.83 -12.18 -0.82
CA SER A 23 -12.62 -10.96 -0.77
C SER A 23 -12.77 -10.47 0.68
N LYS A 24 -12.00 -9.44 1.00
CA LYS A 24 -12.38 -8.39 1.95
C LYS A 24 -12.44 -7.12 1.10
N ASN A 25 -13.40 -6.23 1.34
CA ASN A 25 -13.37 -4.87 0.79
C ASN A 25 -11.95 -4.29 1.03
N HIS A 26 -11.13 -4.24 0.00
CA HIS A 26 -9.79 -3.66 0.05
C HIS A 26 -9.84 -2.37 -0.75
N HIS A 27 -9.69 -1.27 -0.04
CA HIS A 27 -9.60 0.06 -0.62
C HIS A 27 -8.14 0.33 -0.91
N ILE A 28 -7.81 0.52 -2.18
CA ILE A 28 -6.43 0.73 -2.63
C ILE A 28 -6.32 2.10 -3.30
N ALA A 29 -5.40 2.92 -2.82
CA ALA A 29 -5.10 4.24 -3.37
C ALA A 29 -3.63 4.36 -3.75
N SER A 30 -3.35 5.10 -4.82
CA SER A 30 -2.00 5.59 -5.12
C SER A 30 -1.94 7.07 -4.79
N VAL A 31 -0.91 7.47 -4.05
CA VAL A 31 -0.69 8.87 -3.66
C VAL A 31 0.70 9.33 -4.09
N LEU A 32 0.76 10.59 -4.54
CA LEU A 32 1.98 11.34 -4.72
C LEU A 32 2.22 12.17 -3.47
N VAL A 33 3.33 11.91 -2.80
CA VAL A 33 3.85 12.74 -1.72
C VAL A 33 4.91 13.66 -2.30
N GLN A 34 4.77 14.96 -2.03
CA GLN A 34 5.81 15.94 -2.27
C GLN A 34 6.36 16.37 -0.92
N ALA A 35 7.68 16.32 -0.76
CA ALA A 35 8.37 16.70 0.46
C ALA A 35 9.67 17.45 0.12
N TRP A 36 10.33 18.00 1.14
CA TRP A 36 11.65 18.58 0.95
C TRP A 36 12.66 17.49 0.51
N PRO A 37 13.50 17.76 -0.51
CA PRO A 37 14.45 16.76 -1.03
C PRO A 37 15.37 16.13 0.01
N ASP A 38 15.81 16.89 1.00
CA ASP A 38 16.67 16.43 2.10
C ASP A 38 15.94 15.55 3.13
N LYS A 39 14.60 15.55 3.11
CA LYS A 39 13.75 14.78 4.03
C LYS A 39 13.12 13.55 3.37
N ILE A 40 13.09 13.47 2.04
CA ILE A 40 12.32 12.43 1.30
C ILE A 40 12.72 11.00 1.69
N SER A 41 14.01 10.73 1.87
CA SER A 41 14.50 9.39 2.23
C SER A 41 14.09 8.99 3.66
N SER A 42 14.10 9.94 4.61
CA SER A 42 13.64 9.68 5.98
C SER A 42 12.14 9.44 6.01
N ILE A 43 11.37 10.28 5.30
CA ILE A 43 9.92 10.16 5.19
C ILE A 43 9.55 8.81 4.57
N GLU A 44 10.18 8.42 3.46
CA GLU A 44 9.97 7.12 2.81
C GLU A 44 10.24 5.96 3.79
N SER A 45 11.36 6.02 4.52
CA SER A 45 11.70 4.99 5.52
C SER A 45 10.69 4.91 6.67
N ASP A 46 10.11 6.03 7.10
CA ASP A 46 9.14 6.04 8.19
C ASP A 46 7.74 5.63 7.75
N LEU A 47 7.30 6.08 6.57
CA LEU A 47 5.98 5.75 6.03
C LEU A 47 5.87 4.29 5.62
N THR A 48 6.93 3.68 5.11
CA THR A 48 6.95 2.24 4.78
C THR A 48 6.90 1.31 6.00
N LYS A 49 6.97 1.85 7.23
CA LYS A 49 6.71 1.09 8.46
C LYS A 49 5.20 1.01 8.79
N LEU A 50 4.37 1.84 8.14
CA LEU A 50 2.94 1.81 8.33
C LEU A 50 2.35 0.58 7.62
N ALA A 51 1.46 -0.13 8.29
CA ALA A 51 0.74 -1.25 7.69
C ALA A 51 -0.07 -0.75 6.48
N GLY A 52 -0.04 -1.51 5.39
CA GLY A 52 -0.76 -1.15 4.16
C GLY A 52 -0.10 -0.03 3.34
N VAL A 53 1.14 0.38 3.63
CA VAL A 53 1.87 1.38 2.83
C VAL A 53 3.05 0.75 2.10
N GLU A 54 3.08 0.89 0.78
CA GLU A 54 4.16 0.44 -0.08
C GLU A 54 4.76 1.62 -0.86
N SER A 55 6.10 1.69 -0.94
CA SER A 55 6.80 2.69 -1.76
C SER A 55 7.13 2.14 -3.15
N HIS A 56 6.84 2.94 -4.17
CA HIS A 56 7.26 2.69 -5.56
C HIS A 56 8.51 3.49 -5.96
N GLY A 57 9.10 4.20 -4.99
CA GLY A 57 10.34 4.96 -5.13
C GLY A 57 10.16 6.46 -5.01
N SER A 58 11.29 7.11 -4.71
CA SER A 58 11.42 8.56 -4.59
C SER A 58 12.34 9.16 -5.67
N SER A 59 12.20 10.47 -5.90
CA SER A 59 13.08 11.26 -6.76
C SER A 59 13.96 12.21 -5.95
N GLU A 60 15.11 12.58 -6.51
CA GLU A 60 16.01 13.61 -5.96
C GLU A 60 15.33 14.99 -5.83
N THR A 61 14.20 15.19 -6.51
CA THR A 61 13.39 16.43 -6.46
C THR A 61 12.33 16.42 -5.37
N GLY A 62 12.31 15.41 -4.49
CA GLY A 62 11.39 15.35 -3.35
C GLY A 62 10.00 14.82 -3.69
N LYS A 63 9.86 13.97 -4.72
CA LYS A 63 8.62 13.25 -5.00
C LYS A 63 8.74 11.82 -4.52
N LEU A 64 7.64 11.25 -4.01
CA LEU A 64 7.54 9.87 -3.58
C LEU A 64 6.16 9.33 -3.99
N ILE A 65 6.13 8.16 -4.62
CA ILE A 65 4.89 7.48 -4.99
C ILE A 65 4.63 6.35 -4.02
N LEU A 66 3.45 6.33 -3.40
CA LEU A 66 3.03 5.29 -2.48
C LEU A 66 1.75 4.59 -2.96
N THR A 67 1.61 3.32 -2.63
CA THR A 67 0.33 2.61 -2.59
C THR A 67 -0.12 2.49 -1.14
N LEU A 68 -1.40 2.80 -0.89
CA LEU A 68 -2.08 2.69 0.39
C LEU A 68 -3.18 1.63 0.27
N GLU A 69 -3.28 0.75 1.25
CA GLU A 69 -4.30 -0.30 1.33
C GLU A 69 -4.99 -0.24 2.69
N ALA A 70 -6.33 -0.24 2.70
CA ALA A 70 -7.14 -0.22 3.91
C ALA A 70 -8.44 -1.03 3.75
N GLU A 71 -9.08 -1.37 4.87
CA GLU A 71 -10.36 -2.11 4.87
C GLU A 71 -11.57 -1.23 4.50
N ASN A 72 -11.42 0.11 4.49
CA ASN A 72 -12.45 1.07 4.13
C ASN A 72 -11.84 2.44 3.74
N ASP A 73 -12.64 3.32 3.15
CA ASP A 73 -12.22 4.67 2.77
C ASP A 73 -11.71 5.50 3.96
N ALA A 74 -12.30 5.33 5.15
CA ALA A 74 -11.88 6.09 6.33
C ALA A 74 -10.43 5.74 6.74
N GLY A 75 -10.01 4.49 6.59
CA GLY A 75 -8.64 4.07 6.83
C GLY A 75 -7.65 4.65 5.81
N LEU A 76 -8.06 4.79 4.54
CA LEU A 76 -7.26 5.49 3.53
C LEU A 76 -7.08 6.96 3.91
N VAL A 77 -8.17 7.65 4.28
CA VAL A 77 -8.14 9.06 4.69
C VAL A 77 -7.26 9.25 5.93
N GLU A 78 -7.40 8.40 6.95
CA GLU A 78 -6.56 8.46 8.16
C GLU A 78 -5.08 8.30 7.82
N THR A 79 -4.74 7.38 6.92
CA THR A 79 -3.36 7.16 6.49
C THR A 79 -2.82 8.36 5.72
N MET A 80 -3.63 8.95 4.83
CA MET A 80 -3.27 10.17 4.09
C MET A 80 -3.05 11.36 5.03
N ASP A 81 -3.89 11.54 6.05
CA ASP A 81 -3.74 12.61 7.05
C ASP A 81 -2.43 12.45 7.84
N ARG A 82 -2.08 11.22 8.23
CA ARG A 82 -0.81 10.93 8.90
C ARG A 82 0.39 11.25 8.02
N ILE A 83 0.32 10.95 6.72
CA ILE A 83 1.36 11.31 5.75
C ILE A 83 1.45 12.83 5.64
N GLN A 84 0.31 13.52 5.55
CA GLN A 84 0.24 14.97 5.40
C GLN A 84 0.85 15.72 6.59
N MET A 85 0.80 15.14 7.79
CA MET A 85 1.39 15.68 9.02
C MET A 85 2.86 15.32 9.24
N ALA A 86 3.45 14.45 8.43
CA ALA A 86 4.85 14.05 8.59
C ALA A 86 5.79 15.25 8.35
N GLU A 87 6.81 15.40 9.20
CA GLU A 87 7.74 16.53 9.12
C GLU A 87 8.43 16.55 7.76
N GLY A 88 8.29 17.68 7.06
CA GLY A 88 8.91 17.93 5.77
C GLY A 88 8.05 17.56 4.56
N VAL A 89 6.86 16.99 4.76
CA VAL A 89 5.85 16.86 3.71
C VAL A 89 5.29 18.24 3.37
N VAL A 90 5.23 18.53 2.07
CA VAL A 90 4.70 19.77 1.49
C VAL A 90 3.28 19.56 0.98
N ASN A 91 3.02 18.42 0.35
CA ASN A 91 1.73 18.10 -0.25
C ASN A 91 1.53 16.58 -0.37
N VAL A 92 0.28 16.13 -0.25
CA VAL A 92 -0.15 14.77 -0.56
C VAL A 92 -1.29 14.86 -1.55
N SER A 93 -1.19 14.16 -2.67
CA SER A 93 -2.21 14.19 -3.71
C SER A 93 -2.56 12.78 -4.17
N LEU A 94 -3.86 12.49 -4.21
CA LEU A 94 -4.37 11.23 -4.73
C LEU A 94 -4.16 11.16 -6.25
N VAL A 95 -3.48 10.12 -6.71
CA VAL A 95 -3.23 9.85 -8.13
C VAL A 95 -4.29 8.90 -8.69
N TYR A 96 -4.66 7.89 -7.91
CA TYR A 96 -5.64 6.87 -8.29
C TYR A 96 -6.31 6.27 -7.05
N HIS A 97 -7.58 5.88 -7.17
CA HIS A 97 -8.32 5.14 -6.15
C HIS A 97 -9.17 4.05 -6.81
N HIS A 98 -9.12 2.85 -6.26
CA HIS A 98 -10.00 1.74 -6.59
C HIS A 98 -10.68 1.20 -5.34
N SER A 99 -12.02 1.13 -5.39
CA SER A 99 -12.85 0.45 -4.40
C SER A 99 -13.58 -0.71 -5.08
N GLU A 100 -13.39 -1.91 -4.56
CA GLU A 100 -14.24 -3.06 -4.92
C GLU A 100 -15.41 -3.10 -3.94
N GLU A 101 -16.64 -2.86 -4.43
CA GLU A 101 -17.86 -3.17 -3.69
C GLU A 101 -18.26 -4.61 -4.04
N MET A 102 -18.36 -5.47 -3.03
CA MET A 102 -18.84 -6.83 -3.24
C MET A 102 -20.34 -6.80 -3.49
N ASP A 103 -20.75 -6.98 -4.75
CA ASP A 103 -22.16 -7.17 -5.12
C ASP A 103 -22.58 -8.55 -4.58
N ASP A 104 -23.19 -8.57 -3.39
CA ASP A 104 -23.83 -9.75 -2.80
C ASP A 104 -25.05 -10.11 -3.68
N ALA A 105 -24.81 -10.88 -4.74
CA ALA A 105 -25.88 -11.53 -5.48
C ALA A 105 -26.60 -12.50 -4.53
N SER A 106 -27.79 -12.06 -4.10
CA SER A 106 -28.78 -12.74 -3.27
C SER A 106 -29.28 -14.06 -3.87
#